data_AF-A0A7Y4MJ69-F1
#
_entry.id   AF-A0A7Y4MJ69-F1
#
_cell.length_a   1.000
_cell.length_b   1.000
_cell.length_c   1.000
_cell.angle_alpha   90.00
_cell.angle_beta   90.00
_cell.angle_gamma   90.00
#
_symmetry.space_group_name_H-M   'P 1'
#
loop_
_entity.id
_entity.type
_entity.pdbx_description
1 polymer ?
#
loop_
_entity_poly.entity_id
_entity_poly.type
_entity_poly.pdbx_seq_one_letter_code
_entity_poly.pdbx_strand_id
1 'polypeptide(L)'
;MTIAAEIPLVTAETPVRVRFCPSPTGTPHVGLIRTALFNWAYARHTGGTMVFRIEDTDAARDSEESYTQLLDALKWLGIGWDEGVEVGGPHAPYRQSQRGELYRDVIAKLRAAGHLYESFSTPEEVEERHRAAGRDIKLGYDNHDRDLTEDQREAFRSEGRAAVLRLRMPDDDITFTDLVRGEITFRAGSIPDFAVVRANGAPLYTLVNPVDDALMGITHVLRGEDLLSSTPRQIALYRALIDIGVARYMPLFGHLPYVMGQGNKKLSKRDPESNLFLHRERGFIPEGLLNYLSLLGWSLSADEDIFTVDTLVEKFDIHDVLGNPARFDLKKAEAINGTHVRLLEPEDFRERVIPYLQSAGLVGTSLSERESQILTEAAPLIQERITLLGEAPDMLGFLFTDDAGIEIADDARKGLPENLGEVLDAAHAALLPIDEWTTENIQDALRGALVEDLGMKPRLAFGPVRTAVSGKRISPPLFESMVILGKESSLARISAFRSTAS
;
A
#
# COMPACT_ATOMS: atom_id res chain seq x y z
N MET A 1 8.58 39.78 -19.22
CA MET A 1 7.35 39.01 -18.95
C MET A 1 6.89 38.42 -20.26
N THR A 2 7.32 37.19 -20.50
CA THR A 2 6.89 36.38 -21.63
C THR A 2 5.38 36.19 -21.48
N ILE A 3 4.63 36.68 -22.47
CA ILE A 3 3.19 36.44 -22.59
C ILE A 3 2.98 34.92 -22.58
N ALA A 4 1.83 34.42 -22.11
CA ALA A 4 1.47 33.00 -21.99
C ALA A 4 1.60 32.13 -23.28
N ALA A 5 2.11 32.66 -24.39
CA ALA A 5 2.46 31.94 -25.61
C ALA A 5 4.00 31.72 -25.60
N GLU A 6 4.57 30.53 -25.50
CA GLU A 6 4.11 29.16 -25.70
C GLU A 6 4.81 28.31 -24.62
N ILE A 7 4.12 27.91 -23.55
CA ILE A 7 4.69 26.96 -22.59
C ILE A 7 4.75 25.62 -23.33
N PRO A 8 5.94 25.03 -23.59
CA PRO A 8 6.00 23.74 -24.23
C PRO A 8 5.28 22.71 -23.35
N LEU A 9 4.36 21.97 -23.94
CA LEU A 9 3.62 20.91 -23.26
C LEU A 9 4.18 19.55 -23.67
N VAL A 10 3.97 18.56 -22.81
CA VAL A 10 4.17 17.15 -23.16
C VAL A 10 3.23 16.81 -24.32
N THR A 11 3.79 16.20 -25.38
CA THR A 11 3.05 15.72 -26.54
C THR A 11 2.92 14.20 -26.51
N ALA A 12 2.10 13.62 -27.40
CA ALA A 12 1.96 12.17 -27.51
C ALA A 12 3.28 11.46 -27.88
N GLU A 13 4.21 12.16 -28.53
CA GLU A 13 5.53 11.66 -28.92
C GLU A 13 6.56 11.77 -27.79
N THR A 14 6.26 12.49 -26.71
CA THR A 14 7.20 12.64 -25.59
C THR A 14 7.21 11.35 -24.77
N PRO A 15 8.36 10.66 -24.61
CA PRO A 15 8.42 9.41 -23.86
C PRO A 15 7.91 9.58 -22.43
N VAL A 16 7.01 8.70 -22.00
CA VAL A 16 6.41 8.79 -20.66
C VAL A 16 7.49 8.62 -19.59
N ARG A 17 7.53 9.59 -18.68
CA ARG A 17 8.30 9.58 -17.45
C ARG A 17 7.41 10.00 -16.30
N VAL A 18 7.25 9.13 -15.33
CA VAL A 18 6.44 9.30 -14.12
C VAL A 18 7.31 9.15 -12.88
N ARG A 19 6.78 9.49 -11.71
CA ARG A 19 7.51 9.31 -10.45
C ARG A 19 6.65 8.85 -9.30
N PHE A 20 7.25 8.06 -8.43
CA PHE A 20 6.84 7.91 -7.04
C PHE A 20 7.80 8.72 -6.16
N CYS A 21 7.26 9.70 -5.43
CA CYS A 21 8.05 10.66 -4.66
C CYS A 21 7.61 10.80 -3.18
N PRO A 22 7.65 9.74 -2.36
CA PRO A 22 7.22 9.80 -0.96
C PRO A 22 8.22 10.54 -0.07
N SER A 23 7.71 11.14 1.01
CA SER A 23 8.52 11.52 2.18
C SER A 23 8.61 10.35 3.17
N PRO A 24 9.79 10.05 3.73
CA PRO A 24 10.00 8.91 4.62
C PRO A 24 9.60 9.23 6.08
N THR A 25 8.31 9.47 6.32
CA THR A 25 7.79 9.97 7.63
C THR A 25 6.81 9.00 8.31
N GLY A 26 6.94 7.69 8.11
CA GLY A 26 6.10 6.67 8.72
C GLY A 26 5.86 5.47 7.81
N THR A 27 4.94 4.61 8.25
CA THR A 27 4.64 3.35 7.55
C THR A 27 3.99 3.56 6.18
N PRO A 28 4.22 2.63 5.22
CA PRO A 28 3.63 2.71 3.89
C PRO A 28 2.10 2.62 3.92
N HIS A 29 1.44 3.75 3.64
CA HIS A 29 -0.01 3.86 3.58
C HIS A 29 -0.57 3.28 2.25
N VAL A 30 -1.65 2.51 2.28
CA VAL A 30 -2.23 1.87 1.06
C VAL A 30 -2.57 2.87 -0.07
N GLY A 31 -3.06 4.07 0.25
CA GLY A 31 -3.28 5.12 -0.75
C GLY A 31 -2.00 5.67 -1.40
N LEU A 32 -0.87 5.64 -0.68
CA LEU A 32 0.45 5.97 -1.21
C LEU A 32 0.94 4.85 -2.13
N ILE A 33 0.74 3.58 -1.72
CA ILE A 33 1.06 2.40 -2.53
C ILE A 33 0.23 2.36 -3.82
N ARG A 34 -1.06 2.69 -3.77
CA ARG A 34 -1.89 2.85 -4.96
C ARG A 34 -1.30 3.90 -5.91
N THR A 35 -0.80 5.01 -5.37
CA THR A 35 -0.14 6.03 -6.20
C THR A 35 1.12 5.47 -6.87
N ALA A 36 1.94 4.69 -6.14
CA ALA A 36 3.08 3.99 -6.73
C ALA A 36 2.65 3.01 -7.83
N LEU A 37 1.62 2.20 -7.57
CA LEU A 37 1.04 1.23 -8.50
C LEU A 37 0.57 1.88 -9.79
N PHE A 38 -0.16 3.00 -9.73
CA PHE A 38 -0.70 3.66 -10.92
C PHE A 38 0.40 4.29 -11.77
N ASN A 39 1.41 4.91 -11.13
CA ASN A 39 2.57 5.41 -11.86
C ASN A 39 3.33 4.24 -12.51
N TRP A 40 3.58 3.16 -11.77
CA TRP A 40 4.27 1.98 -12.28
C TRP A 40 3.52 1.31 -13.44
N ALA A 41 2.23 1.05 -13.28
CA ALA A 41 1.39 0.43 -14.30
C ALA A 41 1.35 1.29 -15.57
N TYR A 42 1.19 2.61 -15.44
CA TYR A 42 1.22 3.52 -16.59
C TYR A 42 2.58 3.55 -17.29
N ALA A 43 3.68 3.58 -16.53
CA ALA A 43 5.02 3.50 -17.10
C ALA A 43 5.21 2.20 -17.88
N ARG A 44 4.80 1.07 -17.31
CA ARG A 44 4.95 -0.24 -17.95
C ARG A 44 4.04 -0.37 -19.19
N HIS A 45 2.79 0.09 -19.10
CA HIS A 45 1.83 0.11 -20.20
C HIS A 45 2.36 0.87 -21.43
N THR A 46 2.97 2.03 -21.18
CA THR A 46 3.44 2.95 -22.24
C THR A 46 4.89 2.71 -22.66
N GLY A 47 5.58 1.73 -22.06
CA GLY A 47 7.03 1.56 -22.24
C GLY A 47 7.88 2.74 -21.72
N GLY A 48 7.33 3.52 -20.80
CA GLY A 48 7.95 4.67 -20.17
C GLY A 48 8.87 4.35 -18.98
N THR A 49 9.32 5.40 -18.29
CA THR A 49 10.23 5.32 -17.15
C THR A 49 9.50 5.62 -15.84
N MET A 50 9.67 4.74 -14.85
CA MET A 50 9.27 4.94 -13.47
C MET A 50 10.45 5.44 -12.62
N VAL A 51 10.35 6.66 -12.08
CA VAL A 51 11.36 7.27 -11.20
C VAL A 51 10.97 7.12 -9.73
N PHE A 52 11.86 6.59 -8.88
CA PHE A 52 11.68 6.56 -7.43
C PHE A 52 12.58 7.59 -6.72
N ARG A 53 11.97 8.71 -6.32
CA ARG A 53 12.64 9.83 -5.62
C ARG A 53 12.21 9.87 -4.16
N ILE A 54 13.12 10.17 -3.24
CA ILE A 54 12.79 10.36 -1.82
C ILE A 54 12.75 11.85 -1.49
N GLU A 55 11.63 12.30 -0.94
CA GLU A 55 11.41 13.69 -0.54
C GLU A 55 11.70 13.89 0.95
N ASP A 56 12.98 13.77 1.32
CA ASP A 56 13.54 13.84 2.67
C ASP A 56 14.14 15.23 3.00
N THR A 57 13.32 16.28 2.90
CA THR A 57 13.75 17.67 3.17
C THR A 57 13.33 18.19 4.54
N ASP A 58 12.73 17.34 5.38
CA ASP A 58 12.25 17.68 6.72
C ASP A 58 12.87 16.73 7.74
N ALA A 59 14.13 17.02 8.09
CA ALA A 59 14.93 16.21 9.01
C ALA A 59 14.27 15.98 10.39
N ALA A 60 13.26 16.76 10.78
CA ALA A 60 12.53 16.55 12.03
C ALA A 60 11.47 15.44 11.94
N ARG A 61 11.02 15.08 10.73
CA ARG A 61 10.00 14.05 10.48
C ARG A 61 10.53 12.85 9.70
N ASP A 62 11.61 13.03 8.96
CA ASP A 62 12.21 11.97 8.15
C ASP A 62 12.93 10.93 9.01
N SER A 63 12.89 9.66 8.58
CA SER A 63 13.62 8.56 9.24
C SER A 63 14.13 7.54 8.22
N GLU A 64 15.35 7.03 8.45
CA GLU A 64 15.93 5.96 7.64
C GLU A 64 15.13 4.64 7.74
N GLU A 65 14.47 4.42 8.87
CA GLU A 65 13.55 3.29 9.05
C GLU A 65 12.39 3.37 8.06
N SER A 66 11.71 4.53 7.96
CA SER A 66 10.62 4.73 7.01
C SER A 66 11.10 4.64 5.55
N TYR A 67 12.31 5.12 5.25
CA TYR A 67 12.94 4.94 3.94
C TYR A 67 13.11 3.45 3.59
N THR A 68 13.66 2.67 4.53
CA THR A 68 13.86 1.22 4.37
C THR A 68 12.53 0.49 4.21
N GLN A 69 11.52 0.87 4.98
CA GLN A 69 10.16 0.36 4.88
C GLN A 69 9.53 0.63 3.51
N LEU A 70 9.75 1.81 2.91
CA LEU A 70 9.28 2.09 1.55
C LEU A 70 9.94 1.17 0.51
N LEU A 71 11.25 0.91 0.64
CA LEU A 71 11.96 -0.03 -0.22
C LEU A 71 11.42 -1.46 -0.07
N ASP A 72 11.25 -1.94 1.16
CA ASP A 72 10.71 -3.27 1.47
C ASP A 72 9.30 -3.43 0.90
N ALA A 73 8.44 -2.42 1.08
CA ALA A 73 7.09 -2.41 0.55
C ALA A 73 7.04 -2.58 -0.98
N LEU A 74 7.83 -1.79 -1.72
CA LEU A 74 7.84 -1.88 -3.18
C LEU A 74 8.46 -3.18 -3.68
N LYS A 75 9.54 -3.67 -3.03
CA LYS A 75 10.17 -4.96 -3.36
C LYS A 75 9.21 -6.12 -3.13
N TRP A 76 8.51 -6.15 -1.99
CA TRP A 76 7.52 -7.17 -1.68
C TRP A 76 6.37 -7.18 -2.68
N LEU A 77 5.92 -6.01 -3.13
CA LEU A 77 4.87 -5.88 -4.14
C LEU A 77 5.35 -6.14 -5.58
N GLY A 78 6.65 -6.30 -5.81
CA GLY A 78 7.19 -6.40 -7.18
C GLY A 78 7.10 -5.10 -8.00
N ILE A 79 6.89 -3.95 -7.34
CA ILE A 79 6.86 -2.63 -8.00
C ILE A 79 8.29 -2.12 -8.17
N GLY A 80 8.88 -2.42 -9.32
CA GLY A 80 10.21 -1.93 -9.70
C GLY A 80 10.24 -0.48 -10.18
N TRP A 81 11.43 0.12 -10.21
CA TRP A 81 11.66 1.45 -10.78
C TRP A 81 12.92 1.43 -11.65
N ASP A 82 12.93 2.26 -12.68
CA ASP A 82 13.97 2.28 -13.72
C ASP A 82 15.08 3.28 -13.37
N GLU A 83 14.72 4.33 -12.62
CA GLU A 83 15.61 5.34 -12.09
C GLU A 83 15.25 5.58 -10.62
N GLY A 84 16.22 5.79 -9.75
CA GLY A 84 15.91 6.09 -8.36
C GLY A 84 17.00 5.77 -7.37
N VAL A 85 16.62 5.81 -6.10
CA VAL A 85 17.41 5.22 -5.01
C VAL A 85 17.71 3.74 -5.29
N GLU A 86 18.81 3.23 -4.75
CA GLU A 86 19.40 1.90 -5.02
C GLU A 86 19.93 1.69 -6.45
N VAL A 87 19.12 1.95 -7.50
CA VAL A 87 19.45 1.62 -8.90
C VAL A 87 20.21 2.72 -9.64
N GLY A 88 20.17 3.95 -9.15
CA GLY A 88 20.82 5.10 -9.78
C GLY A 88 20.08 5.59 -11.02
N GLY A 89 20.82 6.13 -11.98
CA GLY A 89 20.29 6.70 -13.22
C GLY A 89 20.85 8.09 -13.54
N PRO A 90 20.49 8.67 -14.70
CA PRO A 90 21.12 9.87 -15.23
C PRO A 90 20.84 11.14 -14.41
N HIS A 91 19.81 11.16 -13.56
CA HIS A 91 19.40 12.32 -12.78
C HIS A 91 19.75 12.22 -11.28
N ALA A 92 20.65 11.29 -10.92
CA ALA A 92 21.13 11.12 -9.56
C ALA A 92 21.71 12.43 -8.96
N PRO A 93 21.64 12.62 -7.63
CA PRO A 93 21.08 11.71 -6.64
C PRO A 93 19.55 11.80 -6.54
N TYR A 94 18.90 10.71 -6.09
CA TYR A 94 17.43 10.62 -5.99
C TYR A 94 16.87 10.85 -4.58
N ARG A 95 17.70 11.29 -3.63
CA ARG A 95 17.27 11.80 -2.33
C ARG A 95 17.36 13.32 -2.33
N GLN A 96 16.30 14.02 -1.98
CA GLN A 96 16.27 15.47 -2.00
C GLN A 96 17.26 16.10 -1.02
N SER A 97 17.51 15.44 0.11
CA SER A 97 18.55 15.83 1.08
C SER A 97 19.96 15.94 0.46
N GLN A 98 20.22 15.23 -0.64
CA GLN A 98 21.52 15.18 -1.32
C GLN A 98 21.63 16.18 -2.49
N ARG A 99 20.59 16.96 -2.76
CA ARG A 99 20.47 17.81 -3.97
C ARG A 99 20.64 19.31 -3.69
N GLY A 100 21.17 19.66 -2.52
CA GLY A 100 21.29 21.05 -2.06
C GLY A 100 22.02 21.99 -3.02
N GLU A 101 23.06 21.53 -3.71
CA GLU A 101 23.78 22.33 -4.72
C GLU A 101 22.92 22.67 -5.93
N LEU A 102 22.17 21.69 -6.44
CA LEU A 102 21.25 21.89 -7.56
C LEU A 102 20.19 22.94 -7.22
N TYR A 103 19.61 22.85 -6.02
CA TYR A 103 18.62 23.83 -5.58
C TYR A 103 19.22 25.24 -5.46
N ARG A 104 20.44 25.37 -4.92
CA ARG A 104 21.11 26.68 -4.82
C ARG A 104 21.33 27.32 -6.19
N ASP A 105 21.76 26.54 -7.18
CA ASP A 105 21.94 27.02 -8.56
C ASP A 105 20.60 27.50 -9.16
N VAL A 106 19.54 26.70 -9.04
CA VAL A 106 18.22 27.07 -9.57
C VAL A 106 17.65 28.30 -8.85
N ILE A 107 17.80 28.41 -7.53
CA ILE A 107 17.39 29.59 -6.76
C ILE A 107 18.12 30.84 -7.26
N ALA A 108 19.44 30.75 -7.49
CA ALA A 108 20.23 31.86 -7.99
C ALA A 108 19.75 32.33 -9.38
N LYS A 109 19.48 31.39 -10.29
CA LYS A 109 18.92 31.69 -11.63
C LYS A 109 17.54 32.33 -11.55
N LEU A 110 16.64 31.79 -10.74
CA LEU A 110 15.30 32.34 -10.56
C LEU A 110 15.33 33.75 -9.95
N ARG A 111 16.22 34.02 -8.98
CA ARG A 111 16.44 35.38 -8.44
C ARG A 111 16.98 36.33 -9.49
N ALA A 112 18.00 35.91 -10.25
CA ALA A 112 18.62 36.74 -11.29
C ALA A 112 17.62 37.12 -12.39
N ALA A 113 16.67 36.24 -12.71
CA ALA A 113 15.58 36.48 -13.65
C ALA A 113 14.39 37.26 -13.05
N GLY A 114 14.42 37.59 -11.75
CA GLY A 114 13.36 38.36 -11.09
C GLY A 114 12.09 37.57 -10.72
N HIS A 115 12.12 36.23 -10.82
CA HIS A 115 11.00 35.36 -10.43
C HIS A 115 10.87 35.23 -8.90
N LEU A 116 12.00 35.34 -8.19
CA LEU A 116 12.05 35.29 -6.74
C LEU A 116 12.44 36.65 -6.15
N TYR A 117 11.76 37.05 -5.08
CA TYR A 117 12.07 38.26 -4.33
C TYR A 117 12.16 37.98 -2.82
N GLU A 118 12.85 38.88 -2.11
CA GLU A 118 13.02 38.81 -0.66
C GLU A 118 11.79 39.35 0.05
N SER A 119 11.23 38.55 0.95
CA SER A 119 10.12 38.92 1.80
C SER A 119 10.58 38.94 3.25
N PHE A 120 10.42 40.10 3.88
CA PHE A 120 10.83 40.32 5.26
C PHE A 120 9.66 40.18 6.22
N SER A 121 8.42 40.38 5.75
CA SER A 121 7.19 40.36 6.56
C SER A 121 7.10 39.18 7.54
N THR A 122 6.79 39.47 8.81
CA THR A 122 6.45 38.43 9.80
C THR A 122 4.97 38.04 9.71
N PRO A 123 4.59 36.86 10.24
CA PRO A 123 3.18 36.49 10.35
C PRO A 123 2.33 37.53 11.09
N GLU A 124 2.86 38.12 12.16
CA GLU A 124 2.18 39.12 12.98
C GLU A 124 1.92 40.42 12.20
N GLU A 125 2.89 40.87 11.40
CA GLU A 125 2.73 42.04 10.52
C GLU A 125 1.69 41.78 9.42
N VAL A 126 1.65 40.57 8.86
CA VAL A 126 0.64 40.16 7.86
C VAL A 126 -0.75 40.19 8.48
N GLU A 127 -0.93 39.60 9.68
CA GLU A 127 -2.21 39.61 10.39
C GLU A 127 -2.67 41.04 10.70
N GLU A 128 -1.76 41.92 11.12
CA GLU A 128 -2.07 43.34 11.39
C GLU A 128 -2.50 44.06 10.11
N ARG A 129 -1.84 43.82 8.98
CA ARG A 129 -2.27 44.39 7.69
C ARG A 129 -3.63 43.85 7.23
N HIS A 130 -3.96 42.60 7.50
CA HIS A 130 -5.31 42.07 7.24
C HIS A 130 -6.36 42.75 8.13
N ARG A 131 -6.08 42.88 9.42
CA ARG A 131 -6.94 43.56 10.40
C ARG A 131 -7.19 45.01 10.01
N ALA A 132 -6.14 45.75 9.68
CA ALA A 132 -6.23 47.15 9.25
C ALA A 132 -7.02 47.33 7.94
N ALA A 133 -6.95 46.34 7.03
CA ALA A 133 -7.70 46.33 5.78
C ALA A 133 -9.14 45.77 5.92
N GLY A 134 -9.58 45.39 7.12
CA GLY A 134 -10.90 44.78 7.34
C GLY A 134 -11.08 43.40 6.69
N ARG A 135 -9.98 42.69 6.45
CA ARG A 135 -9.95 41.33 5.88
C ARG A 135 -9.83 40.29 7.00
N ASP A 136 -10.18 39.04 6.71
CA ASP A 136 -9.96 37.94 7.67
C ASP A 136 -8.47 37.80 7.98
N ILE A 137 -8.11 37.84 9.26
CA ILE A 137 -6.73 37.70 9.76
C ILE A 137 -6.16 36.31 9.46
N LYS A 138 -7.00 35.31 9.17
CA LYS A 138 -6.58 33.96 8.78
C LYS A 138 -6.15 33.87 7.32
N LEU A 139 -6.30 34.93 6.53
CA LEU A 139 -5.74 34.98 5.20
C LEU A 139 -4.21 34.92 5.27
N GLY A 140 -3.61 34.24 4.30
CA GLY A 140 -2.17 34.13 4.20
C GLY A 140 -1.52 35.45 3.74
N TYR A 141 -0.22 35.39 3.48
CA TYR A 141 0.60 36.50 3.00
C TYR A 141 -0.11 37.40 1.95
N ASP A 142 0.10 38.71 2.04
CA ASP A 142 -0.64 39.74 1.30
C ASP A 142 0.16 40.39 0.16
N ASN A 143 1.25 39.76 -0.27
CA ASN A 143 2.13 40.24 -1.35
C ASN A 143 2.86 41.57 -1.06
N HIS A 144 2.90 42.00 0.20
CA HIS A 144 3.43 43.30 0.61
C HIS A 144 4.86 43.59 0.13
N ASP A 145 5.74 42.59 0.17
CA ASP A 145 7.17 42.81 -0.07
C ASP A 145 7.53 42.75 -1.58
N ARG A 146 6.56 42.64 -2.50
CA ARG A 146 6.80 42.49 -3.96
C ARG A 146 7.66 43.62 -4.54
N ASP A 147 7.42 44.84 -4.08
CA ASP A 147 7.93 46.06 -4.70
C ASP A 147 8.83 46.86 -3.73
N LEU A 148 9.44 46.19 -2.73
CA LEU A 148 10.39 46.83 -1.82
C LEU A 148 11.58 47.42 -2.58
N THR A 149 11.92 48.67 -2.28
CA THR A 149 13.13 49.31 -2.80
C THR A 149 14.39 48.65 -2.21
N GLU A 150 15.55 48.84 -2.84
CA GLU A 150 16.81 48.34 -2.24
C GLU A 150 17.08 48.97 -0.87
N ASP A 151 16.77 50.26 -0.69
CA ASP A 151 16.92 50.96 0.59
C ASP A 151 16.06 50.34 1.70
N GLN A 152 14.81 49.95 1.38
CA GLN A 152 13.94 49.27 2.34
C GLN A 152 14.44 47.87 2.68
N ARG A 153 14.94 47.13 1.68
CA ARG A 153 15.51 45.79 1.91
C ARG A 153 16.76 45.89 2.77
N GLU A 154 17.64 46.86 2.52
CA GLU A 154 18.84 47.07 3.32
C GLU A 154 18.51 47.52 4.75
N ALA A 155 17.49 48.36 4.94
CA ALA A 155 17.00 48.71 6.27
C ALA A 155 16.58 47.46 7.06
N PHE A 156 15.77 46.57 6.47
CA PHE A 156 15.39 45.32 7.15
C PHE A 156 16.58 44.40 7.42
N ARG A 157 17.55 44.30 6.51
CA ARG A 157 18.78 43.53 6.75
C ARG A 157 19.60 44.12 7.90
N SER A 158 19.69 45.45 7.99
CA SER A 158 20.41 46.16 9.07
C SER A 158 19.77 45.97 10.45
N GLU A 159 18.46 45.71 10.50
CA GLU A 159 17.72 45.31 11.70
C GLU A 159 17.95 43.84 12.07
N GLY A 160 18.72 43.09 11.29
CA GLY A 160 18.97 41.66 11.49
C GLY A 160 17.83 40.76 11.03
N ARG A 161 16.87 41.28 10.24
CA ARG A 161 15.77 40.45 9.71
C ARG A 161 16.29 39.52 8.61
N ALA A 162 15.96 38.23 8.75
CA ALA A 162 16.27 37.22 7.74
C ALA A 162 15.09 37.07 6.77
N ALA A 163 15.33 37.27 5.48
CA ALA A 163 14.31 37.19 4.45
C ALA A 163 13.99 35.75 4.05
N VAL A 164 12.70 35.47 3.82
CA VAL A 164 12.28 34.30 3.03
C VAL A 164 12.31 34.68 1.54
N LEU A 165 12.51 33.71 0.65
CA LEU A 165 12.31 33.93 -0.79
C LEU A 165 10.93 33.47 -1.20
N ARG A 166 10.19 34.32 -1.92
CA ARG A 166 8.87 34.03 -2.46
C ARG A 166 8.88 34.04 -3.98
N LEU A 167 8.08 33.16 -4.58
CA LEU A 167 7.79 33.21 -6.01
C LEU A 167 6.68 34.22 -6.26
N ARG A 168 6.89 35.13 -7.22
CA ARG A 168 5.86 36.07 -7.68
C ARG A 168 4.83 35.32 -8.54
N MET A 169 3.60 35.21 -8.04
CA MET A 169 2.50 34.63 -8.81
C MET A 169 2.12 35.52 -10.01
N PRO A 170 1.75 34.92 -11.16
CA PRO A 170 1.30 35.68 -12.32
C PRO A 170 -0.01 36.43 -12.06
N ASP A 171 -0.25 37.46 -12.86
CA ASP A 171 -1.48 38.27 -12.81
C ASP A 171 -2.60 37.74 -13.73
N ASP A 172 -2.38 36.60 -14.40
CA ASP A 172 -3.36 35.88 -15.21
C ASP A 172 -3.97 34.66 -14.48
N ASP A 173 -5.16 34.23 -14.94
CA ASP A 173 -5.80 33.00 -14.48
C ASP A 173 -4.93 31.78 -14.82
N ILE A 174 -4.77 30.86 -13.87
CA ILE A 174 -4.07 29.60 -14.12
C ILE A 174 -5.12 28.52 -14.42
N THR A 175 -5.23 28.16 -15.69
CA THR A 175 -6.07 27.05 -16.17
C THR A 175 -5.21 25.88 -16.60
N PHE A 176 -5.60 24.65 -16.24
CA PHE A 176 -5.00 23.42 -16.73
C PHE A 176 -6.05 22.32 -16.86
N THR A 177 -5.80 21.36 -17.74
CA THR A 177 -6.60 20.14 -17.85
C THR A 177 -5.93 19.04 -17.05
N ASP A 178 -6.58 18.60 -15.98
CA ASP A 178 -6.17 17.44 -15.22
C ASP A 178 -6.63 16.15 -15.92
N LEU A 179 -5.76 15.15 -15.97
CA LEU A 179 -6.04 13.86 -16.63
C LEU A 179 -7.20 13.08 -15.99
N VAL A 180 -7.54 13.38 -14.72
CA VAL A 180 -8.63 12.72 -13.97
C VAL A 180 -9.78 13.69 -13.67
N ARG A 181 -9.46 14.95 -13.35
CA ARG A 181 -10.43 15.97 -12.89
C ARG A 181 -10.98 16.86 -13.99
N GLY A 182 -10.43 16.81 -15.20
CA GLY A 182 -10.79 17.69 -16.30
C GLY A 182 -10.25 19.11 -16.11
N GLU A 183 -10.87 20.09 -16.79
CA GLU A 183 -10.42 21.48 -16.77
C GLU A 183 -10.67 22.15 -15.41
N ILE A 184 -9.62 22.78 -14.86
CA ILE A 184 -9.65 23.50 -13.59
C ILE A 184 -9.02 24.88 -13.79
N THR A 185 -9.69 25.92 -13.29
CA THR A 185 -9.20 27.31 -13.31
C THR A 185 -9.06 27.87 -11.90
N PHE A 186 -7.87 28.39 -11.59
CA PHE A 186 -7.61 29.23 -10.42
C PHE A 186 -7.51 30.69 -10.86
N ARG A 187 -8.34 31.56 -10.28
CA ARG A 187 -8.40 32.98 -10.66
C ARG A 187 -7.13 33.73 -10.29
N ALA A 188 -6.74 34.70 -11.11
CA ALA A 188 -5.68 35.64 -10.81
C ALA A 188 -5.89 36.27 -9.42
N GLY A 189 -4.81 36.36 -8.63
CA GLY A 189 -4.84 36.89 -7.27
C GLY A 189 -5.49 36.00 -6.20
N SER A 190 -6.07 34.84 -6.55
CA SER A 190 -6.63 33.90 -5.55
C SER A 190 -5.57 33.19 -4.71
N ILE A 191 -4.33 33.13 -5.20
CA ILE A 191 -3.21 32.46 -4.57
C ILE A 191 -2.11 33.49 -4.32
N PRO A 192 -1.74 33.74 -3.05
CA PRO A 192 -0.63 34.63 -2.73
C PRO A 192 0.72 34.10 -3.16
N ASP A 193 1.70 35.01 -3.21
CA ASP A 193 3.10 34.69 -3.42
C ASP A 193 3.60 33.78 -2.31
N PHE A 194 4.00 32.57 -2.69
CA PHE A 194 4.31 31.52 -1.75
C PHE A 194 5.81 31.45 -1.49
N ALA A 195 6.18 31.13 -0.25
CA ALA A 195 7.57 30.91 0.11
C ALA A 195 8.10 29.65 -0.59
N VAL A 196 9.31 29.75 -1.14
CA VAL A 196 10.06 28.67 -1.77
C VAL A 196 11.37 28.37 -1.04
N VAL A 197 11.89 29.35 -0.29
CA VAL A 197 13.10 29.21 0.53
C VAL A 197 12.86 29.86 1.89
N ARG A 198 13.20 29.15 2.96
CA ARG A 198 13.13 29.64 4.34
C ARG A 198 14.19 30.71 4.60
N ALA A 199 14.02 31.45 5.69
CA ALA A 199 14.97 32.48 6.13
C ALA A 199 16.39 31.94 6.41
N ASN A 200 16.50 30.66 6.76
CA ASN A 200 17.79 29.97 6.92
C ASN A 200 18.39 29.45 5.60
N GLY A 201 17.82 29.81 4.45
CA GLY A 201 18.28 29.39 3.12
C GLY A 201 17.86 27.98 2.70
N ALA A 202 17.18 27.22 3.57
CA ALA A 202 16.73 25.87 3.22
C ALA A 202 15.51 25.93 2.29
N PRO A 203 15.54 25.21 1.14
CA PRO A 203 14.41 25.18 0.22
C PRO A 203 13.21 24.42 0.80
N LEU A 204 12.01 24.74 0.30
CA LEU A 204 10.74 24.13 0.70
C LEU A 204 10.24 23.14 -0.37
N TYR A 205 9.28 22.27 -0.01
CA TYR A 205 8.57 21.38 -0.93
C TYR A 205 8.06 22.11 -2.18
N THR A 206 7.55 23.33 -2.00
CA THR A 206 7.05 24.21 -3.06
C THR A 206 8.10 24.57 -4.11
N LEU A 207 9.40 24.42 -3.81
CA LEU A 207 10.50 24.54 -4.75
C LEU A 207 11.00 23.17 -5.21
N VAL A 208 11.41 22.32 -4.27
CA VAL A 208 12.21 21.12 -4.60
C VAL A 208 11.42 20.11 -5.42
N ASN A 209 10.12 19.95 -5.17
CA ASN A 209 9.28 18.98 -5.89
C ASN A 209 9.14 19.34 -7.39
N PRO A 210 8.72 20.56 -7.78
CA PRO A 210 8.69 20.92 -9.21
C PRO A 210 10.06 21.05 -9.86
N VAL A 211 11.09 21.50 -9.13
CA VAL A 211 12.47 21.59 -9.65
C VAL A 211 12.99 20.20 -10.00
N ASP A 212 12.78 19.21 -9.14
CA ASP A 212 13.20 17.84 -9.43
C ASP A 212 12.37 17.19 -10.53
N ASP A 213 11.06 17.44 -10.58
CA ASP A 213 10.24 16.96 -11.68
C ASP A 213 10.76 17.52 -13.02
N ALA A 214 11.14 18.80 -13.07
CA ALA A 214 11.74 19.43 -14.24
C ALA A 214 13.11 18.83 -14.61
N LEU A 215 14.01 18.72 -13.63
CA LEU A 215 15.37 18.22 -13.83
C LEU A 215 15.40 16.72 -14.17
N MET A 216 14.44 15.94 -13.69
CA MET A 216 14.28 14.50 -14.00
C MET A 216 13.45 14.27 -15.26
N GLY A 217 12.99 15.32 -15.94
CA GLY A 217 12.20 15.23 -17.17
C GLY A 217 10.84 14.55 -16.98
N ILE A 218 10.24 14.66 -15.80
CA ILE A 218 8.92 14.08 -15.52
C ILE A 218 7.89 14.68 -16.47
N THR A 219 7.12 13.81 -17.12
CA THR A 219 6.08 14.17 -18.10
C THR A 219 4.68 14.07 -17.53
N HIS A 220 4.46 13.17 -16.57
CA HIS A 220 3.16 12.89 -15.99
C HIS A 220 3.31 12.87 -14.47
N VAL A 221 2.65 13.82 -13.80
CA VAL A 221 2.59 13.91 -12.35
C VAL A 221 1.28 13.28 -11.89
N LEU A 222 1.34 11.99 -11.56
CA LEU A 222 0.19 11.24 -11.04
C LEU A 222 0.30 11.14 -9.51
N ARG A 223 -0.63 11.78 -8.78
CA ARG A 223 -0.57 11.92 -7.32
C ARG A 223 -1.95 12.04 -6.69
N GLY A 224 -2.04 11.91 -5.37
CA GLY A 224 -3.30 12.08 -4.64
C GLY A 224 -3.90 13.49 -4.79
N GLU A 225 -5.23 13.57 -4.85
CA GLU A 225 -6.00 14.81 -4.97
C GLU A 225 -5.80 15.79 -3.80
N ASP A 226 -5.31 15.35 -2.64
CA ASP A 226 -4.90 16.26 -1.57
C ASP A 226 -3.86 17.29 -2.01
N LEU A 227 -3.11 17.00 -3.07
CA LEU A 227 -2.10 17.88 -3.63
C LEU A 227 -2.61 18.77 -4.78
N LEU A 228 -3.89 18.65 -5.18
CA LEU A 228 -4.47 19.40 -6.30
C LEU A 228 -4.37 20.92 -6.10
N SER A 229 -4.65 21.39 -4.87
CA SER A 229 -4.57 22.80 -4.51
C SER A 229 -3.15 23.40 -4.59
N SER A 230 -2.12 22.55 -4.71
CA SER A 230 -0.73 22.98 -4.91
C SER A 230 -0.36 23.18 -6.39
N THR A 231 -1.09 22.56 -7.31
CA THR A 231 -0.82 22.58 -8.76
C THR A 231 -0.68 23.99 -9.37
N PRO A 232 -1.53 24.99 -9.08
CA PRO A 232 -1.33 26.33 -9.61
C PRO A 232 0.00 26.98 -9.19
N ARG A 233 0.51 26.68 -7.98
CA ARG A 233 1.84 27.11 -7.54
C ARG A 233 2.94 26.42 -8.34
N GLN A 234 2.77 25.13 -8.62
CA GLN A 234 3.71 24.37 -9.44
C GLN A 234 3.72 24.86 -10.89
N ILE A 235 2.57 25.18 -11.47
CA ILE A 235 2.47 25.76 -12.81
C ILE A 235 3.20 27.12 -12.86
N ALA A 236 2.97 27.99 -11.88
CA ALA A 236 3.70 29.27 -11.80
C ALA A 236 5.22 29.06 -11.72
N LEU A 237 5.67 28.10 -10.91
CA LEU A 237 7.10 27.78 -10.82
C LEU A 237 7.63 27.18 -12.12
N TYR A 238 6.91 26.28 -12.78
CA TYR A 238 7.32 25.72 -14.08
C TYR A 238 7.44 26.78 -15.16
N ARG A 239 6.52 27.75 -15.21
CA ARG A 239 6.65 28.92 -16.12
C ARG A 239 7.98 29.63 -15.90
N ALA A 240 8.35 29.87 -14.64
CA ALA A 240 9.63 30.47 -14.28
C ALA A 240 10.83 29.55 -14.63
N LEU A 241 10.73 28.24 -14.39
CA LEU A 241 11.78 27.26 -14.72
C LEU A 241 12.01 27.14 -16.23
N ILE A 242 10.97 27.26 -17.05
CA ILE A 242 11.08 27.29 -18.52
C ILE A 242 11.77 28.58 -18.96
N ASP A 243 11.39 29.73 -18.40
CA ASP A 243 11.98 31.03 -18.71
C ASP A 243 13.51 31.06 -18.43
N ILE A 244 13.96 30.41 -17.35
CA ILE A 244 15.39 30.30 -17.03
C ILE A 244 16.08 29.07 -17.66
N GLY A 245 15.41 28.35 -18.56
CA GLY A 245 15.97 27.22 -19.30
C GLY A 245 16.25 25.95 -18.47
N VAL A 246 15.65 25.81 -17.29
CA VAL A 246 15.77 24.62 -16.43
C VAL A 246 14.75 23.55 -16.83
N ALA A 247 13.52 23.93 -17.12
CA ALA A 247 12.47 23.02 -17.57
C ALA A 247 12.30 23.08 -19.09
N ARG A 248 12.13 21.91 -19.72
CA ARG A 248 11.89 21.81 -21.18
C ARG A 248 10.42 21.93 -21.55
N TYR A 249 9.55 21.42 -20.69
CA TYR A 249 8.10 21.40 -20.87
C TYR A 249 7.39 21.38 -19.51
N MET A 250 6.10 21.72 -19.52
CA MET A 250 5.20 21.51 -18.39
C MET A 250 4.69 20.05 -18.39
N PRO A 251 4.74 19.32 -17.26
CA PRO A 251 4.16 18.00 -17.18
C PRO A 251 2.62 18.06 -17.23
N LEU A 252 2.02 16.95 -17.63
CA LEU A 252 0.59 16.69 -17.43
C LEU A 252 0.35 16.32 -15.97
N PHE A 253 -0.78 16.76 -15.41
CA PHE A 253 -1.17 16.48 -14.03
C PHE A 253 -2.37 15.55 -14.00
N GLY A 254 -2.33 14.50 -13.17
CA GLY A 254 -3.47 13.62 -12.91
C GLY A 254 -3.65 13.41 -11.41
N HIS A 255 -4.79 13.84 -10.88
CA HIS A 255 -5.07 13.79 -9.44
C HIS A 255 -5.96 12.60 -9.07
N LEU A 256 -5.34 11.56 -8.51
CA LEU A 256 -5.98 10.32 -8.08
C LEU A 256 -6.97 10.58 -6.94
N PRO A 257 -8.16 9.97 -6.97
CA PRO A 257 -9.21 10.21 -5.99
C PRO A 257 -8.78 9.81 -4.58
N TYR A 258 -9.44 10.39 -3.56
CA TYR A 258 -9.22 9.98 -2.18
C TYR A 258 -9.52 8.50 -1.95
N VAL A 259 -8.67 7.83 -1.18
CA VAL A 259 -9.03 6.57 -0.53
C VAL A 259 -9.78 6.90 0.75
N MET A 260 -11.05 6.52 0.80
CA MET A 260 -11.95 6.75 1.93
C MET A 260 -11.93 5.53 2.86
N GLY A 261 -11.97 5.77 4.16
CA GLY A 261 -12.19 4.72 5.15
C GLY A 261 -13.69 4.50 5.39
N GLN A 262 -14.06 4.24 6.64
CA GLN A 262 -15.46 4.16 7.04
C GLN A 262 -16.16 5.53 6.96
N GLY A 263 -17.34 5.55 6.34
CA GLY A 263 -18.12 6.77 6.10
C GLY A 263 -17.51 7.69 5.05
N ASN A 264 -17.61 9.01 5.26
CA ASN A 264 -17.14 10.04 4.33
C ASN A 264 -15.78 10.64 4.73
N LYS A 265 -14.95 9.92 5.49
CA LYS A 265 -13.62 10.38 5.92
C LYS A 265 -12.52 9.70 5.10
N LYS A 266 -11.45 10.45 4.81
CA LYS A 266 -10.21 9.90 4.26
C LYS A 266 -9.70 8.80 5.19
N LEU A 267 -9.20 7.71 4.61
CA LEU A 267 -8.57 6.63 5.37
C LEU A 267 -7.38 7.22 6.15
N SER A 268 -7.41 7.09 7.47
CA SER A 268 -6.42 7.71 8.35
C SER A 268 -5.16 6.85 8.41
N LYS A 269 -3.99 7.49 8.52
CA LYS A 269 -2.73 6.80 8.84
C LYS A 269 -2.76 6.03 10.16
N ARG A 270 -3.71 6.35 11.04
CA ARG A 270 -3.92 5.67 12.32
C ARG A 270 -4.81 4.43 12.21
N ASP A 271 -5.54 4.29 11.11
CA ASP A 271 -6.40 3.13 10.90
C ASP A 271 -5.52 1.94 10.51
N PRO A 272 -5.64 0.77 11.17
CA PRO A 272 -4.85 -0.42 10.84
C PRO A 272 -4.98 -0.84 9.37
N GLU A 273 -6.17 -0.68 8.79
CA GLU A 273 -6.47 -0.96 7.38
C GLU A 273 -5.63 -0.12 6.41
N SER A 274 -5.02 0.97 6.89
CA SER A 274 -4.18 1.84 6.08
C SER A 274 -2.74 1.34 5.93
N ASN A 275 -2.27 0.45 6.81
CA ASN A 275 -0.88 0.01 6.86
C ASN A 275 -0.64 -1.21 5.97
N LEU A 276 0.20 -1.07 4.95
CA LEU A 276 0.55 -2.16 4.03
C LEU A 276 1.07 -3.41 4.75
N PHE A 277 1.95 -3.23 5.74
CA PHE A 277 2.60 -4.36 6.40
C PHE A 277 1.66 -5.16 7.28
N LEU A 278 0.61 -4.54 7.84
CA LEU A 278 -0.41 -5.30 8.55
C LEU A 278 -1.18 -6.24 7.60
N HIS A 279 -1.41 -5.83 6.35
CA HIS A 279 -2.01 -6.72 5.36
C HIS A 279 -1.06 -7.86 4.98
N ARG A 280 0.24 -7.58 4.84
CA ARG A 280 1.27 -8.62 4.65
C ARG A 280 1.28 -9.61 5.82
N GLU A 281 1.37 -9.12 7.06
CA GLU A 281 1.37 -9.94 8.28
C GLU A 281 0.11 -10.81 8.40
N ARG A 282 -1.04 -10.29 7.98
CA ARG A 282 -2.30 -11.04 7.97
C ARG A 282 -2.34 -12.14 6.91
N GLY A 283 -1.51 -12.07 5.87
CA GLY A 283 -1.47 -13.09 4.82
C GLY A 283 -2.03 -12.66 3.47
N PHE A 284 -2.12 -11.37 3.17
CA PHE A 284 -2.34 -10.94 1.79
C PHE A 284 -1.14 -11.32 0.92
N ILE A 285 -1.41 -11.75 -0.31
CA ILE A 285 -0.38 -11.96 -1.33
C ILE A 285 -0.30 -10.72 -2.24
N PRO A 286 0.87 -10.43 -2.84
CA PRO A 286 1.05 -9.26 -3.70
C PRO A 286 -0.01 -9.16 -4.80
N GLU A 287 -0.33 -10.26 -5.47
CA GLU A 287 -1.27 -10.33 -6.59
C GLU A 287 -2.67 -9.89 -6.17
N GLY A 288 -3.17 -10.44 -5.05
CA GLY A 288 -4.48 -10.11 -4.50
C GLY A 288 -4.57 -8.66 -4.04
N LEU A 289 -3.54 -8.18 -3.35
CA LEU A 289 -3.54 -6.81 -2.84
C LEU A 289 -3.39 -5.78 -3.97
N LEU A 290 -2.53 -6.02 -4.96
CA LEU A 290 -2.37 -5.13 -6.12
C LEU A 290 -3.63 -5.07 -6.98
N ASN A 291 -4.26 -6.22 -7.25
CA ASN A 291 -5.56 -6.24 -7.93
C ASN A 291 -6.56 -5.37 -7.17
N TYR A 292 -6.72 -5.56 -5.86
CA TYR A 292 -7.69 -4.78 -5.10
C TYR A 292 -7.34 -3.28 -5.05
N LEU A 293 -6.07 -2.92 -4.81
CA LEU A 293 -5.65 -1.51 -4.78
C LEU A 293 -5.83 -0.83 -6.14
N SER A 294 -5.69 -1.56 -7.25
CA SER A 294 -5.95 -1.02 -8.58
C SER A 294 -7.41 -0.61 -8.77
N LEU A 295 -8.35 -1.32 -8.14
CA LEU A 295 -9.78 -1.00 -8.16
C LEU A 295 -10.15 0.28 -7.42
N LEU A 296 -9.21 0.88 -6.67
CA LEU A 296 -9.44 2.12 -5.90
C LEU A 296 -9.27 3.38 -6.77
N GLY A 297 -10.06 3.46 -7.85
CA GLY A 297 -10.08 4.58 -8.78
C GLY A 297 -10.00 4.16 -10.25
N TRP A 298 -9.79 2.88 -10.54
CA TRP A 298 -9.74 2.33 -11.90
C TRP A 298 -10.52 1.01 -11.94
N SER A 299 -10.91 0.54 -13.12
CA SER A 299 -11.55 -0.77 -13.31
C SER A 299 -11.15 -1.34 -14.67
N LEU A 300 -10.89 -2.64 -14.73
CA LEU A 300 -10.60 -3.33 -16.00
C LEU A 300 -11.84 -3.34 -16.92
N SER A 301 -12.99 -3.68 -16.35
CA SER A 301 -14.30 -3.59 -17.02
C SER A 301 -15.40 -3.45 -15.97
N ALA A 302 -16.65 -3.30 -16.41
CA ALA A 302 -17.80 -3.18 -15.50
C ALA A 302 -18.08 -4.45 -14.69
N ASP A 303 -17.67 -5.62 -15.20
CA ASP A 303 -18.07 -6.94 -14.68
C ASP A 303 -16.88 -7.80 -14.23
N GLU A 304 -15.63 -7.34 -14.40
CA GLU A 304 -14.42 -8.11 -14.11
C GLU A 304 -13.52 -7.41 -13.08
N ASP A 305 -13.60 -7.90 -11.84
CA ASP A 305 -12.81 -7.41 -10.70
C ASP A 305 -11.55 -8.25 -10.43
N ILE A 306 -11.39 -9.40 -11.07
CA ILE A 306 -10.27 -10.33 -10.86
C ILE A 306 -9.38 -10.36 -12.09
N PHE A 307 -8.13 -9.94 -11.94
CA PHE A 307 -7.14 -9.93 -13.02
C PHE A 307 -5.71 -9.97 -12.48
N THR A 308 -4.78 -10.42 -13.31
CA THR A 308 -3.35 -10.50 -12.96
C THR A 308 -2.69 -9.12 -13.02
N VAL A 309 -1.50 -9.01 -12.43
CA VAL A 309 -0.66 -7.81 -12.54
C VAL A 309 -0.26 -7.53 -14.00
N ASP A 310 -0.04 -8.58 -14.80
CA ASP A 310 0.27 -8.43 -16.22
C ASP A 310 -0.91 -7.82 -16.98
N THR A 311 -2.14 -8.28 -16.71
CA THR A 311 -3.35 -7.68 -17.29
C THR A 311 -3.51 -6.22 -16.87
N LEU A 312 -3.22 -5.89 -15.60
CA LEU A 312 -3.21 -4.50 -15.14
C LEU A 312 -2.22 -3.66 -15.97
N VAL A 313 -0.98 -4.12 -16.13
CA VAL A 313 0.02 -3.41 -16.95
C VAL A 313 -0.41 -3.28 -18.40
N GLU A 314 -0.99 -4.33 -18.98
CA GLU A 314 -1.44 -4.31 -20.38
C GLU A 314 -2.60 -3.32 -20.61
N LYS A 315 -3.47 -3.13 -19.61
CA LYS A 315 -4.73 -2.38 -19.78
C LYS A 315 -4.80 -1.03 -19.06
N PHE A 316 -3.85 -0.72 -18.19
CA PHE A 316 -3.93 0.51 -17.40
C PHE A 316 -3.64 1.76 -18.24
N ASP A 317 -4.65 2.62 -18.37
CA ASP A 317 -4.51 4.00 -18.85
C ASP A 317 -4.99 4.98 -17.76
N ILE A 318 -4.23 6.07 -17.57
CA ILE A 318 -4.60 7.14 -16.64
C ILE A 318 -5.93 7.82 -17.03
N HIS A 319 -6.29 7.84 -18.31
CA HIS A 319 -7.54 8.45 -18.78
C HIS A 319 -8.79 7.66 -18.37
N ASP A 320 -8.63 6.39 -17.99
CA ASP A 320 -9.71 5.55 -17.46
C ASP A 320 -9.86 5.65 -15.93
N VAL A 321 -9.00 6.43 -15.28
CA VAL A 321 -9.09 6.66 -13.82
C VAL A 321 -10.25 7.59 -13.50
N LEU A 322 -11.16 7.12 -12.64
CA LEU A 322 -12.34 7.86 -12.24
C LEU A 322 -12.02 8.86 -11.12
N GLY A 323 -12.65 10.04 -11.20
CA GLY A 323 -12.54 11.05 -10.15
C GLY A 323 -13.32 10.75 -8.87
N ASN A 324 -14.21 9.78 -8.83
CA ASN A 324 -15.02 9.55 -7.62
C ASN A 324 -14.16 8.99 -6.47
N PRO A 325 -14.35 9.45 -5.21
CA PRO A 325 -13.65 8.88 -4.07
C PRO A 325 -13.84 7.36 -3.98
N ALA A 326 -12.76 6.63 -3.75
CA ALA A 326 -12.77 5.18 -3.67
C ALA A 326 -12.77 4.73 -2.21
N ARG A 327 -13.75 3.92 -1.78
CA ARG A 327 -13.81 3.40 -0.41
C ARG A 327 -12.97 2.14 -0.27
N PHE A 328 -12.17 2.08 0.78
CA PHE A 328 -11.50 0.85 1.16
C PHE A 328 -12.50 -0.10 1.85
N ASP A 329 -12.84 -1.19 1.18
CA ASP A 329 -13.63 -2.32 1.67
C ASP A 329 -12.72 -3.54 1.91
N LEU A 330 -12.40 -3.79 3.18
CA LEU A 330 -11.53 -4.90 3.55
C LEU A 330 -12.09 -6.27 3.16
N LYS A 331 -13.42 -6.47 3.20
CA LYS A 331 -14.04 -7.75 2.83
C LYS A 331 -13.89 -8.01 1.33
N LYS A 332 -14.04 -6.97 0.50
CA LYS A 332 -13.77 -7.08 -0.94
C LYS A 332 -12.29 -7.40 -1.19
N ALA A 333 -11.38 -6.75 -0.45
CA ALA A 333 -9.95 -7.03 -0.55
C ALA A 333 -9.62 -8.50 -0.24
N GLU A 334 -10.16 -9.04 0.86
CA GLU A 334 -10.00 -10.46 1.26
C GLU A 334 -10.61 -11.43 0.25
N ALA A 335 -11.79 -11.10 -0.30
CA ALA A 335 -12.44 -11.94 -1.32
C ALA A 335 -11.61 -12.01 -2.62
N ILE A 336 -11.05 -10.89 -3.06
CA ILE A 336 -10.13 -10.84 -4.20
C ILE A 336 -8.86 -11.62 -3.87
N ASN A 337 -8.26 -11.38 -2.68
CA ASN A 337 -7.05 -12.09 -2.26
C ASN A 337 -7.25 -13.61 -2.22
N GLY A 338 -8.35 -14.10 -1.66
CA GLY A 338 -8.67 -15.52 -1.64
C GLY A 338 -8.82 -16.11 -3.05
N THR A 339 -9.29 -15.32 -4.02
CA THR A 339 -9.33 -15.75 -5.43
C THR A 339 -7.92 -15.88 -6.00
N HIS A 340 -7.04 -14.92 -5.72
CA HIS A 340 -5.63 -15.02 -6.13
C HIS A 340 -4.87 -16.14 -5.43
N VAL A 341 -5.15 -16.42 -4.16
CA VAL A 341 -4.57 -17.57 -3.42
C VAL A 341 -4.93 -18.89 -4.11
N ARG A 342 -6.16 -19.03 -4.60
CA ARG A 342 -6.61 -20.20 -5.37
C ARG A 342 -5.97 -20.31 -6.76
N LEU A 343 -5.47 -19.20 -7.31
CA LEU A 343 -4.78 -19.19 -8.61
C LEU A 343 -3.29 -19.52 -8.51
N LEU A 344 -2.72 -19.54 -7.31
CA LEU A 344 -1.32 -19.93 -7.12
C LEU A 344 -1.11 -21.39 -7.52
N GLU A 345 0.04 -21.67 -8.12
CA GLU A 345 0.50 -23.05 -8.28
C GLU A 345 0.65 -23.71 -6.90
N PRO A 346 0.28 -25.00 -6.73
CA PRO A 346 0.26 -25.64 -5.41
C PRO A 346 1.59 -25.56 -4.66
N GLU A 347 2.72 -25.67 -5.37
CA GLU A 347 4.06 -25.58 -4.79
C GLU A 347 4.40 -24.15 -4.34
N ASP A 348 3.98 -23.13 -5.10
CA ASP A 348 4.16 -21.73 -4.71
C ASP A 348 3.32 -21.40 -3.47
N PHE A 349 2.05 -21.84 -3.44
CA PHE A 349 1.20 -21.72 -2.26
C PHE A 349 1.84 -22.38 -1.02
N ARG A 350 2.34 -23.61 -1.17
CA ARG A 350 3.04 -24.37 -0.12
C ARG A 350 4.19 -23.55 0.47
N GLU A 351 5.08 -23.04 -0.36
CA GLU A 351 6.24 -22.24 0.05
C GLU A 351 5.83 -20.93 0.73
N ARG A 352 4.81 -20.23 0.21
CA ARG A 352 4.31 -18.97 0.79
C ARG A 352 3.65 -19.14 2.17
N VAL A 353 3.19 -20.34 2.53
CA VAL A 353 2.61 -20.62 3.85
C VAL A 353 3.69 -20.79 4.93
N ILE A 354 4.90 -21.23 4.57
CA ILE A 354 5.98 -21.55 5.53
C ILE A 354 6.25 -20.40 6.51
N PRO A 355 6.43 -19.13 6.08
CA PRO A 355 6.71 -18.04 7.01
C PRO A 355 5.62 -17.81 8.06
N TYR A 356 4.36 -18.13 7.75
CA TYR A 356 3.25 -17.99 8.70
C TYR A 356 3.24 -19.10 9.74
N LEU A 357 3.60 -20.34 9.35
CA LEU A 357 3.79 -21.44 10.27
C LEU A 357 4.99 -21.17 11.21
N GLN A 358 6.07 -20.63 10.66
CA GLN A 358 7.25 -20.21 11.44
C GLN A 358 6.91 -19.11 12.44
N SER A 359 6.18 -18.08 12.01
CA SER A 359 5.75 -16.98 12.89
C SER A 359 4.80 -17.46 14.00
N ALA A 360 4.05 -18.54 13.77
CA ALA A 360 3.20 -19.19 14.77
C ALA A 360 3.97 -20.13 15.71
N GLY A 361 5.28 -20.34 15.48
CA GLY A 361 6.11 -21.26 16.26
C GLY A 361 5.80 -22.73 16.02
N LEU A 362 5.11 -23.06 14.93
CA LEU A 362 4.72 -24.44 14.60
C LEU A 362 5.84 -25.23 13.93
N VAL A 363 6.77 -24.55 13.26
CA VAL A 363 7.92 -25.15 12.59
C VAL A 363 9.18 -24.28 12.79
N GLY A 364 10.36 -24.88 12.65
CA GLY A 364 11.64 -24.19 12.77
C GLY A 364 11.99 -23.31 11.56
N THR A 365 13.17 -22.66 11.62
CA THR A 365 13.72 -21.87 10.50
C THR A 365 13.91 -22.68 9.22
N SER A 366 14.09 -23.99 9.35
CA SER A 366 14.07 -24.97 8.28
C SER A 366 13.10 -26.09 8.64
N LEU A 367 12.37 -26.59 7.65
CA LEU A 367 11.51 -27.76 7.82
C LEU A 367 12.37 -29.03 7.93
N SER A 368 12.04 -29.89 8.90
CA SER A 368 12.44 -31.29 8.90
C SER A 368 11.80 -32.05 7.73
N GLU A 369 12.31 -33.24 7.43
CA GLU A 369 11.74 -34.10 6.39
C GLU A 369 10.25 -34.40 6.65
N ARG A 370 9.90 -34.65 7.92
CA ARG A 370 8.52 -34.91 8.32
C ARG A 370 7.62 -33.69 8.19
N GLU A 371 8.06 -32.52 8.65
CA GLU A 371 7.29 -31.28 8.49
C GLU A 371 7.09 -30.92 7.01
N SER A 372 8.12 -31.13 6.18
CA SER A 372 8.04 -30.93 4.74
C SER A 372 7.02 -31.87 4.09
N GLN A 373 7.01 -33.15 4.47
CA GLN A 373 6.01 -34.11 3.99
C GLN A 373 4.60 -33.71 4.41
N ILE A 374 4.40 -33.37 5.70
CA ILE A 374 3.11 -32.91 6.23
C ILE A 374 2.60 -31.72 5.41
N LEU A 375 3.45 -30.71 5.21
CA LEU A 375 3.05 -29.49 4.51
C LEU A 375 2.74 -29.77 3.03
N THR A 376 3.48 -30.67 2.38
CA THR A 376 3.24 -31.07 0.99
C THR A 376 1.88 -31.73 0.82
N GLU A 377 1.50 -32.61 1.74
CA GLU A 377 0.21 -33.31 1.70
C GLU A 377 -0.94 -32.40 2.18
N ALA A 378 -0.69 -31.50 3.13
CA ALA A 378 -1.75 -30.71 3.78
C ALA A 378 -2.05 -29.37 3.08
N ALA A 379 -1.07 -28.73 2.42
CA ALA A 379 -1.27 -27.43 1.78
C ALA A 379 -2.42 -27.44 0.74
N PRO A 380 -2.52 -28.43 -0.19
CA PRO A 380 -3.62 -28.49 -1.14
C PRO A 380 -5.00 -28.58 -0.49
N LEU A 381 -5.09 -29.15 0.72
CA LEU A 381 -6.34 -29.33 1.44
C LEU A 381 -6.93 -28.03 1.98
N ILE A 382 -6.12 -26.98 2.11
CA ILE A 382 -6.52 -25.68 2.66
C ILE A 382 -6.50 -24.54 1.64
N GLN A 383 -5.84 -24.68 0.49
CA GLN A 383 -5.68 -23.59 -0.47
C GLN A 383 -7.04 -23.00 -0.92
N GLU A 384 -8.04 -23.85 -1.17
CA GLU A 384 -9.38 -23.39 -1.54
C GLU A 384 -10.22 -22.86 -0.36
N ARG A 385 -9.76 -23.08 0.87
CA ARG A 385 -10.50 -22.81 2.11
C ARG A 385 -10.09 -21.52 2.80
N ILE A 386 -8.87 -21.04 2.54
CA ILE A 386 -8.34 -19.82 3.15
C ILE A 386 -8.45 -18.63 2.20
N THR A 387 -8.64 -17.46 2.79
CA THR A 387 -8.59 -16.17 2.10
C THR A 387 -7.26 -15.47 2.31
N LEU A 388 -6.57 -15.76 3.42
CA LEU A 388 -5.31 -15.16 3.81
C LEU A 388 -4.34 -16.25 4.26
N LEU A 389 -3.06 -16.13 3.90
CA LEU A 389 -2.03 -17.10 4.29
C LEU A 389 -1.86 -17.22 5.81
N GLY A 390 -2.17 -16.16 6.57
CA GLY A 390 -2.15 -16.17 8.03
C GLY A 390 -3.24 -17.02 8.68
N GLU A 391 -4.20 -17.54 7.91
CA GLU A 391 -5.20 -18.52 8.39
C GLU A 391 -4.62 -19.95 8.41
N ALA A 392 -3.53 -20.22 7.70
CA ALA A 392 -2.94 -21.55 7.60
C ALA A 392 -2.50 -22.15 8.95
N PRO A 393 -1.88 -21.40 9.90
CA PRO A 393 -1.55 -21.92 11.22
C PRO A 393 -2.75 -22.46 11.99
N ASP A 394 -3.91 -21.80 11.94
CA ASP A 394 -5.12 -22.27 12.64
C ASP A 394 -5.69 -23.55 11.98
N MET A 395 -5.60 -23.66 10.65
CA MET A 395 -6.07 -24.83 9.91
C MET A 395 -5.15 -26.05 10.01
N LEU A 396 -3.83 -25.83 10.06
CA LEU A 396 -2.84 -26.91 9.95
C LEU A 396 -2.09 -27.21 11.26
N GLY A 397 -2.14 -26.31 12.25
CA GLY A 397 -1.28 -26.39 13.44
C GLY A 397 -1.33 -27.72 14.18
N PHE A 398 -2.48 -28.38 14.21
CA PHE A 398 -2.65 -29.68 14.85
C PHE A 398 -1.80 -30.81 14.21
N LEU A 399 -1.40 -30.67 12.94
CA LEU A 399 -0.53 -31.63 12.25
C LEU A 399 0.94 -31.49 12.68
N PHE A 400 1.32 -30.33 13.23
CA PHE A 400 2.68 -30.02 13.71
C PHE A 400 2.79 -30.07 15.24
N THR A 401 1.68 -30.35 15.93
CA THR A 401 1.63 -30.40 17.40
C THR A 401 1.73 -31.84 17.87
N ASP A 402 2.56 -32.09 18.89
CA ASP A 402 2.62 -33.39 19.55
C ASP A 402 1.26 -33.79 20.14
N ASP A 403 0.97 -35.09 20.20
CA ASP A 403 -0.34 -35.61 20.63
C ASP A 403 -0.75 -35.13 22.03
N ALA A 404 0.21 -35.09 22.96
CA ALA A 404 -0.02 -34.62 24.33
C ALA A 404 -0.23 -33.10 24.42
N GLY A 405 0.15 -32.36 23.38
CA GLY A 405 -0.02 -30.91 23.27
C GLY A 405 -1.31 -30.48 22.59
N ILE A 406 -2.18 -31.42 22.15
CA ILE A 406 -3.44 -31.06 21.51
C ILE A 406 -4.42 -30.48 22.53
N GLU A 407 -4.76 -29.21 22.32
CA GLU A 407 -5.76 -28.51 23.09
C GLU A 407 -7.10 -28.47 22.33
N ILE A 408 -8.18 -28.80 23.03
CA ILE A 408 -9.53 -28.73 22.47
C ILE A 408 -10.08 -27.32 22.63
N ALA A 409 -10.41 -26.67 21.53
CA ALA A 409 -11.03 -25.34 21.53
C ALA A 409 -12.44 -25.36 22.12
N ASP A 410 -12.84 -24.28 22.79
CA ASP A 410 -14.15 -24.17 23.45
C ASP A 410 -15.32 -24.32 22.48
N ASP A 411 -15.19 -23.79 21.27
CA ASP A 411 -16.20 -23.92 20.24
C ASP A 411 -16.24 -25.32 19.60
N ALA A 412 -15.14 -26.08 19.65
CA ALA A 412 -15.07 -27.47 19.20
C ALA A 412 -15.86 -28.44 20.10
N ARG A 413 -16.15 -28.05 21.34
CA ARG A 413 -17.05 -28.77 22.25
C ARG A 413 -18.53 -28.49 21.96
N LYS A 414 -18.85 -27.39 21.27
CA LYS A 414 -20.24 -27.00 21.01
C LYS A 414 -20.89 -27.93 20.00
N GLY A 415 -21.99 -28.57 20.40
CA GLY A 415 -22.77 -29.45 19.52
C GLY A 415 -22.22 -30.87 19.40
N LEU A 416 -21.29 -31.27 20.28
CA LEU A 416 -20.96 -32.68 20.47
C LEU A 416 -22.18 -33.44 21.04
N PRO A 417 -22.36 -34.71 20.69
CA PRO A 417 -23.50 -35.51 21.13
C PRO A 417 -23.40 -35.84 22.63
N GLU A 418 -24.54 -36.10 23.27
CA GLU A 418 -24.59 -36.49 24.70
C GLU A 418 -23.88 -37.82 24.95
N ASN A 419 -23.93 -38.76 24.00
CA ASN A 419 -23.23 -40.05 24.07
C ASN A 419 -21.79 -39.99 23.54
N LEU A 420 -21.09 -38.86 23.74
CA LEU A 420 -19.73 -38.62 23.22
C LEU A 420 -18.75 -39.78 23.51
N GLY A 421 -18.76 -40.31 24.73
CA GLY A 421 -17.89 -41.42 25.11
C GLY A 421 -18.11 -42.68 24.26
N GLU A 422 -19.36 -43.06 24.05
CA GLU A 422 -19.74 -44.21 23.21
C GLU A 422 -19.30 -44.02 21.76
N VAL A 423 -19.47 -42.80 21.22
CA VAL A 423 -19.05 -42.47 19.84
C VAL A 423 -17.54 -42.58 19.68
N LEU A 424 -16.77 -42.08 20.64
CA LEU A 424 -15.30 -42.15 20.60
C LEU A 424 -14.79 -43.58 20.80
N ASP A 425 -15.41 -44.36 21.68
CA ASP A 425 -15.08 -45.77 21.90
C ASP A 425 -15.35 -46.60 20.63
N ALA A 426 -16.49 -46.37 19.95
CA ALA A 426 -16.83 -47.01 18.68
C ALA A 426 -15.88 -46.60 17.54
N ALA A 427 -15.56 -45.30 17.43
CA ALA A 427 -14.60 -44.82 16.43
C ALA A 427 -13.22 -45.45 16.64
N HIS A 428 -12.73 -45.50 17.87
CA HIS A 428 -11.43 -46.12 18.19
C HIS A 428 -11.43 -47.62 17.84
N ALA A 429 -12.49 -48.35 18.21
CA ALA A 429 -12.60 -49.78 17.92
C ALA A 429 -12.64 -50.08 16.41
N ALA A 430 -13.30 -49.22 15.61
CA ALA A 430 -13.39 -49.37 14.16
C ALA A 430 -12.06 -49.08 13.44
N LEU A 431 -11.29 -48.11 13.96
CA LEU A 431 -10.01 -47.70 13.36
C LEU A 431 -8.84 -48.62 13.74
N LEU A 432 -8.86 -49.20 14.93
CA LEU A 432 -7.77 -50.04 15.44
C LEU A 432 -7.35 -51.21 14.51
N PRO A 433 -8.25 -51.98 13.88
CA PRO A 433 -7.87 -53.11 13.03
C PRO A 433 -7.45 -52.73 11.60
N ILE A 434 -7.49 -51.45 11.20
CA ILE A 434 -7.13 -51.04 9.83
C ILE A 434 -5.62 -51.17 9.60
N ASP A 435 -5.19 -52.12 8.78
CA ASP A 435 -3.77 -52.28 8.43
C ASP A 435 -3.31 -51.27 7.37
N GLU A 436 -4.11 -51.08 6.32
CA GLU A 436 -3.84 -50.12 5.24
C GLU A 436 -4.50 -48.77 5.55
N TRP A 437 -3.71 -47.83 6.09
CA TRP A 437 -4.18 -46.54 6.60
C TRP A 437 -4.42 -45.50 5.49
N THR A 438 -5.46 -45.72 4.69
CA THR A 438 -5.87 -44.85 3.58
C THR A 438 -7.16 -44.12 3.89
N THR A 439 -7.41 -43.02 3.18
CA THR A 439 -8.64 -42.21 3.30
C THR A 439 -9.91 -43.05 3.15
N GLU A 440 -9.95 -43.95 2.16
CA GLU A 440 -11.11 -44.83 1.89
C GLU A 440 -11.38 -45.77 3.07
N ASN A 441 -10.35 -46.49 3.53
CA ASN A 441 -10.48 -47.44 4.64
C ASN A 441 -10.90 -46.75 5.95
N ILE A 442 -10.33 -45.57 6.24
CA ILE A 442 -10.69 -44.78 7.42
C ILE A 442 -12.15 -44.31 7.33
N GLN A 443 -12.56 -43.79 6.16
CA GLN A 443 -13.91 -43.30 5.94
C GLN A 443 -14.93 -44.43 6.07
N ASP A 444 -14.68 -45.59 5.48
CA ASP A 444 -15.60 -46.73 5.49
C ASP A 444 -15.75 -47.33 6.89
N ALA A 445 -14.64 -47.49 7.62
CA ALA A 445 -14.68 -47.96 9.00
C ALA A 445 -15.48 -47.02 9.91
N LEU A 446 -15.24 -45.70 9.82
CA LEU A 446 -15.98 -44.72 10.62
C LEU A 446 -17.44 -44.60 10.19
N ARG A 447 -17.75 -44.76 8.90
CA ARG A 447 -19.14 -44.76 8.42
C ARG A 447 -19.90 -45.97 8.94
N GLY A 448 -19.33 -47.18 8.82
CA GLY A 448 -19.94 -48.40 9.34
C GLY A 448 -20.25 -48.29 10.83
N ALA A 449 -19.24 -47.98 11.64
CA ALA A 449 -19.40 -47.95 13.10
C ALA A 449 -20.31 -46.81 13.59
N LEU A 450 -20.17 -45.59 13.04
CA LEU A 450 -20.87 -44.42 13.59
C LEU A 450 -22.23 -44.18 12.95
N VAL A 451 -22.36 -44.43 11.64
CA VAL A 451 -23.60 -44.14 10.91
C VAL A 451 -24.50 -45.38 10.83
N GLU A 452 -23.94 -46.53 10.48
CA GLU A 452 -24.74 -47.75 10.25
C GLU A 452 -25.06 -48.45 11.57
N ASP A 453 -24.06 -48.69 12.42
CA ASP A 453 -24.24 -49.42 13.67
C ASP A 453 -24.84 -48.56 14.79
N LEU A 454 -24.27 -47.37 15.03
CA LEU A 454 -24.79 -46.43 16.05
C LEU A 454 -25.96 -45.56 15.56
N GLY A 455 -26.32 -45.63 14.27
CA GLY A 455 -27.46 -44.89 13.71
C GLY A 455 -27.29 -43.37 13.71
N MET A 456 -26.06 -42.84 13.82
CA MET A 456 -25.85 -41.40 13.85
C MET A 456 -26.09 -40.76 12.48
N LYS A 457 -26.58 -39.52 12.49
CA LYS A 457 -26.63 -38.72 11.25
C LYS A 457 -25.20 -38.42 10.77
N PRO A 458 -24.87 -38.57 9.47
CA PRO A 458 -23.51 -38.35 8.97
C PRO A 458 -22.89 -36.99 9.35
N ARG A 459 -23.70 -35.94 9.38
CA ARG A 459 -23.28 -34.58 9.77
C ARG A 459 -22.81 -34.47 11.24
N LEU A 460 -23.25 -35.37 12.11
CA LEU A 460 -22.93 -35.40 13.53
C LEU A 460 -21.90 -36.49 13.87
N ALA A 461 -21.83 -37.56 13.08
CA ALA A 461 -20.97 -38.71 13.32
C ALA A 461 -19.48 -38.36 13.39
N PHE A 462 -18.99 -37.53 12.48
CA PHE A 462 -17.56 -37.24 12.36
C PHE A 462 -17.08 -36.04 13.19
N GLY A 463 -17.99 -35.28 13.79
CA GLY A 463 -17.66 -34.12 14.64
C GLY A 463 -16.79 -34.50 15.84
N PRO A 464 -17.17 -35.50 16.65
CA PRO A 464 -16.37 -36.00 17.76
C PRO A 464 -14.94 -36.41 17.37
N VAL A 465 -14.79 -37.15 16.27
CA VAL A 465 -13.48 -37.61 15.79
C VAL A 465 -12.63 -36.43 15.32
N ARG A 466 -13.23 -35.47 14.60
CA ARG A 466 -12.55 -34.23 14.21
C ARG A 466 -12.06 -33.43 15.42
N THR A 467 -12.91 -33.25 16.41
CA THR A 467 -12.55 -32.54 17.65
C THR A 467 -11.41 -33.27 18.35
N ALA A 468 -11.46 -34.60 18.47
CA ALA A 468 -10.38 -35.38 19.06
C ALA A 468 -9.05 -35.21 18.33
N VAL A 469 -9.04 -35.38 17.00
CA VAL A 469 -7.82 -35.41 16.19
C VAL A 469 -7.18 -34.04 16.03
N SER A 470 -8.00 -33.00 15.83
CA SER A 470 -7.51 -31.66 15.50
C SER A 470 -7.58 -30.65 16.65
N GLY A 471 -8.36 -30.94 17.70
CA GLY A 471 -8.73 -29.96 18.72
C GLY A 471 -9.68 -28.88 18.24
N LYS A 472 -10.11 -28.90 16.97
CA LYS A 472 -10.86 -27.81 16.33
C LYS A 472 -12.22 -28.27 15.83
N ARG A 473 -13.15 -27.33 15.75
CA ARG A 473 -14.48 -27.54 15.15
C ARG A 473 -14.40 -27.64 13.63
N ILE A 474 -13.55 -26.81 13.04
CA ILE A 474 -13.31 -26.71 11.60
C ILE A 474 -11.86 -27.13 11.38
N SER A 475 -11.66 -28.00 10.40
CA SER A 475 -10.35 -28.51 10.01
C SER A 475 -10.36 -28.80 8.51
N PRO A 476 -9.21 -29.11 7.90
CA PRO A 476 -9.16 -29.75 6.59
C PRO A 476 -10.00 -31.05 6.55
N PRO A 477 -10.19 -31.66 5.38
CA PRO A 477 -10.83 -32.97 5.26
C PRO A 477 -10.29 -33.97 6.29
N LEU A 478 -11.20 -34.55 7.09
CA LEU A 478 -10.84 -35.26 8.32
C LEU A 478 -10.01 -36.50 8.04
N PHE A 479 -10.42 -37.29 7.05
CA PHE A 479 -9.81 -38.59 6.79
C PHE A 479 -8.40 -38.43 6.22
N GLU A 480 -8.23 -37.50 5.29
CA GLU A 480 -6.93 -37.09 4.75
C GLU A 480 -6.03 -36.54 5.86
N SER A 481 -6.58 -35.73 6.78
CA SER A 481 -5.84 -35.26 7.95
C SER A 481 -5.35 -36.42 8.83
N MET A 482 -6.16 -37.47 9.01
CA MET A 482 -5.77 -38.66 9.77
C MET A 482 -4.73 -39.51 9.04
N VAL A 483 -4.74 -39.54 7.70
CA VAL A 483 -3.68 -40.17 6.90
C VAL A 483 -2.36 -39.43 7.10
N ILE A 484 -2.38 -38.10 6.94
CA ILE A 484 -1.18 -37.25 7.12
C ILE A 484 -0.65 -37.42 8.54
N LEU A 485 -1.53 -37.41 9.54
CA LEU A 485 -1.15 -37.54 10.94
C LEU A 485 -0.60 -38.95 11.28
N GLY A 486 -1.18 -39.98 10.68
CA GLY A 486 -0.85 -41.38 10.92
C GLY A 486 -1.75 -42.05 11.98
N LYS A 487 -1.77 -43.39 11.92
CA LYS A 487 -2.64 -44.25 12.75
C LYS A 487 -2.42 -44.08 14.25
N GLU A 488 -1.17 -44.20 14.69
CA GLU A 488 -0.82 -44.18 16.12
C GLU A 488 -1.26 -42.87 16.78
N SER A 489 -0.92 -41.75 16.17
CA SER A 489 -1.27 -40.42 16.66
C SER A 489 -2.79 -40.17 16.62
N SER A 490 -3.47 -40.57 15.55
CA SER A 490 -4.93 -40.47 15.45
C SER A 490 -5.65 -41.21 16.59
N LEU A 491 -5.25 -42.46 16.86
CA LEU A 491 -5.82 -43.27 17.93
C LEU A 491 -5.47 -42.74 19.33
N ALA A 492 -4.24 -42.27 19.53
CA ALA A 492 -3.78 -41.67 20.79
C ALA A 492 -4.62 -40.44 21.15
N ARG A 493 -4.87 -39.55 20.17
CA ARG A 493 -5.69 -38.35 20.37
C ARG A 493 -7.16 -38.65 20.64
N ILE A 494 -7.74 -39.63 19.94
CA ILE A 494 -9.10 -40.12 20.22
C ILE A 494 -9.20 -40.65 21.66
N SER A 495 -8.26 -41.48 22.08
CA SER A 495 -8.21 -42.03 23.44
C SER A 495 -8.03 -40.95 24.50
N ALA A 496 -7.14 -39.98 24.27
CA ALA A 496 -6.92 -38.87 25.17
C ALA A 496 -8.19 -38.01 25.31
N PHE A 497 -8.83 -37.64 24.21
CA PHE A 497 -10.07 -36.86 24.27
C PHE A 497 -11.19 -37.62 24.98
N ARG A 498 -11.34 -38.92 24.72
CA ARG A 498 -12.29 -39.79 25.44
C ARG A 498 -12.07 -39.68 26.95
N SER A 499 -10.82 -39.77 27.42
CA SER A 499 -10.51 -39.72 28.86
C SER A 499 -10.99 -38.41 29.54
N THR A 500 -11.09 -37.32 28.77
CA THR A 500 -11.58 -36.02 29.26
C THR A 500 -13.11 -35.86 29.18
N ALA A 501 -13.80 -36.74 28.44
CA ALA A 501 -15.24 -36.70 28.23
C ALA A 501 -16.05 -37.55 29.24
N SER A 502 -15.38 -38.04 30.30
CA SER A 502 -15.95 -38.98 31.29
C SER A 502 -16.62 -38.28 32.47
#